data_AF-A0ABD1XWW9-F1
#
_entry.id   AF-A0ABD1XWW9-F1
#
_cell.length_a   1.000
_cell.length_b   1.000
_cell.length_c   1.000
_cell.angle_alpha   90.00
_cell.angle_beta   90.00
_cell.angle_gamma   90.00
#
_symmetry.space_group_name_H-M   'P 1'
#
loop_
_entity.id
_entity.type
_entity.pdbx_description
1 polymer ?
#
loop_
_entity_poly.entity_id
_entity_poly.type
_entity_poly.pdbx_seq_one_letter_code
_entity_poly.pdbx_strand_id
1 'polypeptide(L)'
;MISIKLGDIIPADARLMDREPLKVDQSAVTGESEPAKKSPGDGVYSGSTCKQGELEAVVIAMGVNTLFGKAAHLVDSTQNVGHFEKILTSIGNFCIVRSAATKMESIMRSSFWSGEFLLPCR
;
A
#
# COMPACT_ATOMS: atom_id res chain seq x y z
N MET A 1 -15.84 -21.23 5.88
CA MET A 1 -16.42 -20.78 7.16
C MET A 1 -15.27 -20.38 8.07
N ILE A 2 -15.44 -19.35 8.89
CA ILE A 2 -14.43 -18.88 9.84
C ILE A 2 -15.01 -18.92 11.25
N SER A 3 -14.20 -19.30 12.24
CA SER A 3 -14.56 -19.20 13.67
C SER A 3 -13.99 -17.90 14.20
N ILE A 4 -14.84 -17.08 14.81
CA ILE A 4 -14.48 -15.76 15.34
C ILE A 4 -14.59 -15.83 16.86
N LYS A 5 -13.46 -15.62 17.54
CA LYS A 5 -13.38 -15.61 19.01
C LYS A 5 -13.21 -14.19 19.53
N LEU A 6 -13.38 -14.04 20.84
CA LEU A 6 -13.10 -12.80 21.55
C LEU A 6 -11.65 -12.34 21.28
N GLY A 7 -11.48 -11.10 20.81
CA GLY A 7 -10.16 -10.52 20.53
C GLY A 7 -9.65 -10.79 19.11
N ASP A 8 -10.30 -11.66 18.34
CA ASP A 8 -9.90 -11.93 16.97
C ASP A 8 -10.20 -10.73 16.05
N ILE A 9 -9.28 -10.49 15.13
CA ILE A 9 -9.47 -9.57 14.01
C ILE A 9 -10.13 -10.35 12.88
N ILE A 10 -11.22 -9.82 12.35
CA ILE A 10 -11.96 -10.46 11.27
C ILE A 10 -11.15 -10.35 9.96
N PRO A 11 -10.78 -11.48 9.32
CA PRO A 11 -9.87 -11.47 8.17
C PRO A 11 -10.55 -11.16 6.84
N ALA A 12 -11.88 -11.28 6.76
CA ALA A 12 -12.65 -11.15 5.53
C ALA A 12 -14.10 -10.76 5.84
N ASP A 13 -14.81 -10.21 4.85
CA ASP A 13 -16.22 -9.87 5.02
C ASP A 13 -17.03 -11.17 5.10
N ALA A 14 -17.80 -11.34 6.16
CA ALA A 14 -18.52 -12.57 6.46
C ALA A 14 -19.93 -12.29 6.99
N ARG A 15 -20.79 -13.30 6.94
CA ARG A 15 -22.15 -13.29 7.49
C ARG A 15 -22.18 -14.16 8.74
N LEU A 16 -22.73 -13.63 9.83
CA LEU A 16 -22.85 -14.37 11.07
C LEU A 16 -23.90 -15.48 10.92
N MET A 17 -23.58 -16.68 11.40
CA MET A 17 -24.52 -17.79 11.46
C MET A 17 -25.52 -17.60 12.62
N ASP A 18 -26.62 -18.35 12.59
CA ASP A 18 -27.68 -18.35 13.61
C ASP A 18 -27.19 -18.87 14.98
N ARG A 19 -26.52 -17.99 15.73
CA ARG A 19 -25.97 -18.17 17.09
C ARG A 19 -26.29 -16.92 17.96
N GLU A 20 -25.63 -16.80 19.11
CA GLU A 20 -25.76 -15.64 20.00
C GLU A 20 -25.28 -14.32 19.37
N PRO A 21 -25.80 -13.16 19.83
CA PRO A 21 -25.39 -11.86 19.32
C PRO A 21 -23.92 -11.55 19.64
N LEU A 22 -23.19 -11.05 18.65
CA LEU A 22 -21.77 -10.69 18.72
C LEU A 22 -21.63 -9.18 18.91
N LYS A 23 -20.63 -8.72 19.65
CA LYS A 23 -20.21 -7.30 19.61
C LYS A 23 -18.90 -7.17 18.85
N VAL A 24 -18.91 -6.31 17.85
CA VAL A 24 -17.77 -6.08 16.97
C VAL A 24 -17.44 -4.60 16.97
N ASP A 25 -16.17 -4.30 17.22
CA ASP A 25 -15.61 -2.96 17.07
C ASP A 25 -15.29 -2.72 15.59
N GLN A 26 -16.02 -1.79 14.99
CA GLN A 26 -15.89 -1.39 13.59
C GLN A 26 -15.22 -0.02 13.43
N SER A 27 -14.64 0.54 14.50
CA SER A 27 -13.98 1.85 14.49
C SER A 27 -12.93 1.99 13.39
N ALA A 28 -12.20 0.92 13.10
CA ALA A 28 -11.19 0.88 12.04
C ALA A 28 -11.77 1.05 10.61
N VAL A 29 -13.05 0.74 10.40
CA VAL A 29 -13.69 0.75 9.07
C VAL A 29 -14.69 1.90 8.95
N THR A 30 -15.51 2.13 9.97
CA THR A 30 -16.58 3.14 9.95
C THR A 30 -16.22 4.43 10.70
N GLY A 31 -15.21 4.41 11.58
CA GLY A 31 -14.87 5.54 12.44
C GLY A 31 -15.78 5.70 13.67
N GLU A 32 -16.72 4.79 13.89
CA GLU A 32 -17.62 4.81 15.05
C GLU A 32 -16.93 4.21 16.28
N SER A 33 -16.87 4.96 17.38
CA SER A 33 -16.19 4.53 18.62
C SER A 33 -16.97 3.47 19.42
N GLU A 34 -18.29 3.37 19.21
CA GLU A 34 -19.14 2.42 19.93
C GLU A 34 -19.16 1.05 19.23
N PRO A 35 -18.91 -0.06 19.95
CA PRO A 35 -18.95 -1.39 19.37
C PRO A 35 -20.37 -1.75 18.90
N ALA A 36 -20.48 -2.13 17.63
CA ALA A 36 -21.75 -2.48 17.01
C ALA A 36 -22.20 -3.88 17.47
N LYS A 37 -23.44 -3.98 17.96
CA LYS A 37 -24.09 -5.27 18.24
C LYS A 37 -24.59 -5.85 16.91
N LYS A 38 -24.16 -7.08 16.61
CA LYS A 38 -24.53 -7.80 15.40
C LYS A 38 -25.36 -9.03 15.75
N SER A 39 -26.47 -9.17 15.05
CA SER A 39 -27.37 -10.31 15.19
C SER A 39 -27.03 -11.39 14.15
N PRO A 40 -27.52 -12.62 14.34
CA PRO A 40 -27.51 -13.62 13.28
C PRO A 40 -27.96 -13.09 11.93
N GLY A 41 -27.24 -13.48 10.87
CA GLY A 41 -27.53 -13.02 9.52
C GLY A 41 -27.01 -11.62 9.18
N ASP A 42 -26.47 -10.86 10.14
CA ASP A 42 -25.79 -9.60 9.85
C ASP A 42 -24.41 -9.83 9.22
N GLY A 43 -23.98 -8.84 8.45
CA GLY A 43 -22.62 -8.77 7.91
C GLY A 43 -21.61 -8.23 8.92
N VAL A 44 -20.44 -8.86 8.94
CA VAL A 44 -19.22 -8.37 9.59
C VAL A 44 -18.17 -8.05 8.54
N TYR A 45 -17.35 -7.04 8.83
CA TYR A 45 -16.40 -6.48 7.87
C TYR A 45 -14.96 -6.81 8.25
N SER A 46 -14.14 -7.04 7.23
CA SER A 46 -12.70 -7.23 7.36
C SER A 46 -12.04 -6.07 8.11
N GLY A 47 -11.14 -6.37 9.03
CA GLY A 47 -10.45 -5.37 9.87
C GLY A 47 -11.21 -4.95 11.13
N SER A 48 -12.45 -5.44 11.32
CA SER A 48 -13.18 -5.24 12.57
C SER A 48 -12.69 -6.22 13.65
N THR A 49 -12.76 -5.84 14.93
CA THR A 49 -12.29 -6.68 16.05
C THR A 49 -13.46 -7.19 16.89
N CYS A 50 -13.48 -8.48 17.21
CA CYS A 50 -14.48 -9.05 18.12
C CYS A 50 -14.22 -8.61 19.57
N LYS A 51 -15.19 -7.93 20.20
CA LYS A 51 -15.10 -7.48 21.60
C LYS A 51 -15.87 -8.36 22.57
N GLN A 52 -16.90 -9.06 22.11
CA GLN A 52 -17.71 -9.93 22.96
C GLN A 52 -18.43 -11.00 22.13
N GLY A 53 -18.38 -12.26 22.59
CA GLY A 53 -19.02 -13.42 21.97
C GLY A 53 -18.06 -14.26 21.13
N GLU A 54 -18.51 -15.47 20.79
CA GLU A 54 -17.80 -16.40 19.91
C GLU A 54 -18.82 -17.09 19.00
N LEU A 55 -18.60 -17.03 17.69
CA LEU A 55 -19.49 -17.67 16.73
C LEU A 55 -18.80 -17.96 15.39
N GLU A 56 -19.47 -18.75 14.55
CA GLU A 56 -18.99 -19.08 13.22
C GLU A 56 -19.65 -18.21 12.15
N ALA A 57 -18.87 -17.76 11.17
CA ALA A 57 -19.35 -16.91 10.09
C ALA A 57 -19.01 -17.50 8.71
N VAL A 58 -19.87 -17.23 7.73
CA VAL A 58 -19.67 -17.62 6.33
C VAL A 58 -19.09 -16.44 5.57
N VAL A 59 -17.91 -16.63 4.98
CA VAL A 59 -17.24 -15.59 4.21
C VAL A 59 -18.05 -15.25 2.96
N ILE A 60 -18.32 -13.97 2.73
CA ILE A 60 -19.03 -13.43 1.56
C ILE A 60 -18.04 -12.83 0.56
N ALA A 61 -17.01 -12.14 1.03
CA ALA A 61 -16.01 -11.50 0.18
C ALA A 61 -14.61 -11.52 0.81
N MET A 62 -13.57 -11.57 -0.02
CA MET A 62 -12.16 -11.65 0.40
C MET A 62 -11.28 -10.67 -0.38
N GLY A 63 -10.16 -10.25 0.23
CA GLY A 63 -9.16 -9.39 -0.39
C GLY A 63 -9.73 -8.05 -0.85
N VAL A 64 -9.45 -7.68 -2.10
CA VAL A 64 -9.90 -6.41 -2.74
C VAL A 64 -11.42 -6.27 -2.82
N ASN A 65 -12.16 -7.36 -2.74
CA ASN A 65 -13.62 -7.34 -2.82
C ASN A 65 -14.30 -6.99 -1.49
N THR A 66 -13.55 -6.95 -0.39
CA THR A 66 -14.05 -6.53 0.93
C THR A 66 -14.30 -5.02 0.99
N LEU A 67 -15.13 -4.56 1.92
CA LEU A 67 -15.33 -3.13 2.17
C LEU A 67 -14.01 -2.39 2.46
N PHE A 68 -13.18 -2.98 3.32
CA PHE A 68 -11.86 -2.45 3.62
C PHE A 68 -10.94 -2.46 2.40
N GLY A 69 -10.90 -3.57 1.65
CA GLY A 69 -10.08 -3.70 0.44
C GLY A 69 -10.48 -2.71 -0.66
N LYS A 70 -11.78 -2.44 -0.84
CA LYS A 70 -12.28 -1.43 -1.78
C LYS A 70 -11.89 -0.02 -1.33
N ALA A 71 -12.04 0.30 -0.04
CA ALA A 71 -11.61 1.58 0.50
C ALA A 71 -10.10 1.78 0.33
N ALA A 72 -9.30 0.76 0.65
CA ALA A 72 -7.85 0.78 0.44
C ALA A 72 -7.47 0.97 -1.03
N HIS A 73 -8.13 0.25 -1.96
CA HIS A 73 -7.87 0.39 -3.40
C HIS A 73 -8.23 1.78 -3.93
N LEU A 74 -9.26 2.43 -3.40
CA LEU A 74 -9.59 3.80 -3.76
C LEU A 74 -8.49 4.78 -3.28
N VAL A 75 -7.94 4.56 -2.09
CA VAL A 75 -6.85 5.39 -1.52
C VAL A 75 -5.50 5.14 -2.22
N ASP A 76 -5.21 3.90 -2.61
CA ASP A 76 -3.95 3.48 -3.24
C ASP A 76 -3.72 4.09 -4.64
N SER A 77 -4.76 4.66 -5.26
CA SER A 77 -4.61 5.52 -6.44
C SER A 77 -3.76 6.78 -6.19
N THR A 78 -3.34 7.01 -4.95
CA THR A 78 -2.41 8.07 -4.54
C THR A 78 -1.00 7.49 -4.29
N GLN A 79 -0.39 6.84 -5.28
CA GLN A 79 1.07 6.65 -5.29
C GLN A 79 1.76 8.00 -5.50
N ASN A 80 1.75 8.82 -4.46
CA ASN A 80 2.64 9.96 -4.36
C ASN A 80 3.96 9.40 -3.84
N VAL A 81 4.93 9.24 -4.74
CA VAL A 81 6.34 9.00 -4.39
C VAL A 81 6.66 9.82 -3.13
N GLY A 82 7.12 9.14 -2.08
CA GLY A 82 7.27 9.76 -0.77
C GLY A 82 8.05 11.07 -0.91
N HIS A 83 7.64 12.13 -0.20
CA HIS A 83 8.25 13.46 -0.35
C HIS A 83 9.79 13.39 -0.23
N PHE A 84 10.29 12.49 0.62
CA PHE A 84 11.71 12.20 0.78
C PHE A 84 12.36 11.52 -0.43
N GLU A 85 11.69 10.56 -1.06
CA GLU A 85 12.16 9.87 -2.27
C GLU A 85 12.31 10.83 -3.46
N LYS A 86 11.41 11.81 -3.55
CA LYS A 86 11.49 12.89 -4.55
C LYS A 86 12.73 13.77 -4.34
N ILE A 87 13.05 14.10 -3.09
CA ILE A 87 14.25 14.88 -2.74
C ILE A 87 15.53 14.10 -3.08
N LEU A 88 15.60 12.82 -2.70
CA LEU A 88 16.74 11.94 -3.00
C LEU A 88 16.95 11.79 -4.51
N THR A 89 15.89 11.61 -5.28
CA THR A 89 15.96 11.50 -6.75
C THR A 89 16.46 12.79 -7.39
N SER A 90 16.05 13.95 -6.88
CA SER A 90 16.50 15.25 -7.38
C SER A 90 17.99 15.48 -7.15
N ILE A 91 18.48 15.17 -5.94
CA ILE A 91 19.91 15.26 -5.60
C ILE A 91 20.73 14.24 -6.41
N GLY A 92 20.23 13.01 -6.52
CA GLY A 92 20.87 11.96 -7.31
C GLY A 92 21.04 12.37 -8.78
N ASN A 93 20.00 12.93 -9.39
CA ASN A 93 20.04 13.37 -10.77
C ASN A 93 21.04 14.52 -10.99
N PHE A 94 21.14 15.45 -10.04
CA PHE A 94 22.15 16.51 -10.10
C PHE A 94 23.59 15.95 -10.11
N CYS A 95 23.89 14.97 -9.25
CA CYS A 95 25.20 14.33 -9.20
C CYS A 95 25.52 13.54 -10.48
N ILE A 96 24.53 12.84 -11.06
CA ILE A 96 24.70 12.08 -12.30
C ILE A 96 24.99 13.02 -13.48
N VAL A 97 24.21 14.08 -13.65
CA VAL A 97 24.43 15.06 -14.72
C VAL A 97 25.80 15.71 -14.61
N ARG A 98 26.21 16.10 -13.40
CA ARG A 98 27.50 16.76 -13.18
C ARG A 98 28.69 15.84 -13.42
N SER A 99 28.61 14.57 -12.99
CA SER A 99 29.67 13.58 -13.24
C SER A 99 29.76 13.17 -14.71
N ALA A 100 28.63 13.11 -15.42
CA ALA A 100 28.61 12.88 -16.86
C ALA A 100 29.24 14.07 -17.63
N ALA A 101 28.91 15.31 -17.24
CA ALA A 101 29.46 16.51 -17.86
C ALA A 101 30.99 16.58 -17.73
N THR A 102 31.53 16.36 -16.53
CA THR A 102 33.00 16.38 -16.31
C THR A 102 33.71 15.26 -17.07
N LYS A 103 33.07 14.08 -17.18
CA LYS A 103 33.59 12.98 -18.00
C LYS A 103 33.62 13.37 -19.48
N MET A 104 32.57 14.01 -19.98
CA MET A 104 32.47 14.47 -21.37
C MET A 104 33.54 15.51 -21.71
N GLU A 105 33.76 16.48 -20.81
CA GLU A 105 34.84 17.47 -20.95
C GLU A 105 36.23 16.82 -20.97
N SER A 106 36.46 15.82 -20.11
CA SER A 106 37.71 15.07 -20.08
C SER A 106 37.94 14.27 -21.36
N ILE A 107 36.90 13.62 -21.90
CA ILE A 107 36.98 12.88 -23.17
C ILE A 107 37.30 13.84 -24.31
N MET A 108 36.59 14.97 -24.42
CA MET A 108 36.83 15.97 -25.46
C MET A 108 38.26 16.55 -25.39
N ARG A 109 38.79 16.80 -24.19
CA ARG A 109 40.20 17.18 -23.98
C ARG A 109 41.17 16.07 -24.39
N SER A 110 40.86 14.81 -24.10
CA SER A 110 41.72 13.68 -24.47
C SER A 110 41.74 13.41 -25.98
N SER A 111 40.60 13.54 -26.66
CA SER A 111 40.49 13.45 -28.12
C SER A 111 41.19 14.62 -28.82
N PHE A 112 41.15 15.82 -28.22
CA PHE A 112 41.93 16.97 -28.69
C PHE A 112 43.45 16.76 -28.50
N TRP A 113 43.89 16.17 -27.38
CA TRP A 113 45.29 15.85 -27.12
C TRP A 113 45.82 14.67 -27.96
N SER A 114 44.94 13.75 -28.39
CA SER A 114 45.29 12.59 -29.22
C SER A 114 45.36 12.92 -30.72
N GLY A 115 45.09 14.16 -31.13
CA GLY A 115 45.43 14.65 -32.48
C GLY A 115 44.64 14.05 -33.64
N GLU A 116 43.50 13.39 -33.41
CA GLU A 116 42.66 12.83 -34.50
C GLU A 116 41.97 13.90 -35.36
N PHE A 117 42.09 15.19 -35.04
CA PHE A 117 41.55 16.29 -35.86
C PHE A 117 42.61 17.03 -36.71
N LEU A 118 43.88 16.61 -36.70
CA LEU A 118 44.99 17.31 -37.39
C LEU A 118 45.80 16.47 -38.38
N LEU A 119 45.27 15.34 -38.87
CA LEU A 119 45.82 14.67 -40.04
C LEU A 119 44.86 14.77 -41.23
N PRO A 120 44.95 15.83 -42.06
CA PRO A 120 44.45 15.74 -43.43
C PRO A 120 45.19 14.61 -44.14
N CYS A 121 44.43 13.78 -44.84
CA CYS A 121 44.92 12.74 -45.75
C CYS A 121 46.17 13.21 -46.53
N ARG A 122 47.27 12.49 -46.38
CA ARG A 122 48.33 12.41 -47.39
C ARG A 122 48.94 11.02 -47.37
#